data_AF-A0A972RYI5-F1
#
_entry.id   AF-A0A972RYI5-F1
#
_cell.length_a   1.000
_cell.length_b   1.000
_cell.length_c   1.000
_cell.angle_alpha   90.00
_cell.angle_beta   90.00
_cell.angle_gamma   90.00
#
_symmetry.space_group_name_H-M   'P 1'
#
loop_
_entity.id
_entity.type
_entity.pdbx_description
1 polymer ?
#
loop_
_entity_poly.entity_id
_entity_poly.type
_entity_poly.pdbx_seq_one_letter_code
_entity_poly.pdbx_strand_id
1 'polypeptide(L)' 'MDLKEKIFSFLKEKNLPVKTGEISNNLNIDRNTVQKILNELSLENKIKLDRCFNKVLYVEKGGDNGR' A
#
# COMPACT_ATOMS: atom_id res chain seq x y z
N MET A 1 10.97 3.19 -12.93
CA MET A 1 10.35 3.47 -11.62
C MET A 1 9.19 2.51 -11.48
N ASP A 2 9.32 1.55 -10.58
CA ASP A 2 8.39 0.44 -10.46
C ASP A 2 7.05 0.92 -9.85
N LEU A 3 5.93 0.37 -10.36
CA LEU A 3 4.58 0.70 -9.85
C LEU A 3 4.48 0.44 -8.33
N LYS A 4 5.19 -0.58 -7.85
CA LYS A 4 5.28 -0.96 -6.43
C LYS A 4 5.88 0.16 -5.59
N GLU A 5 7.02 0.71 -6.02
CA GLU A 5 7.68 1.82 -5.33
C GLU A 5 6.85 3.09 -5.38
N LYS A 6 6.20 3.38 -6.51
CA LYS A 6 5.33 4.56 -6.66
C LYS A 6 4.15 4.52 -5.68
N ILE A 7 3.49 3.36 -5.57
CA ILE A 7 2.41 3.14 -4.59
C ILE A 7 2.95 3.22 -3.16
N PHE A 8 4.12 2.63 -2.90
CA PHE A 8 4.71 2.62 -1.57
C PHE A 8 5.13 4.02 -1.09
N SER A 9 5.74 4.84 -1.95
CA SER A 9 6.05 6.25 -1.64
C SER A 9 4.78 7.05 -1.42
N PHE A 10 3.76 6.89 -2.28
CA PHE A 10 2.46 7.55 -2.10
C PHE A 10 1.82 7.21 -0.73
N LEU A 11 1.90 5.95 -0.32
CA LEU A 11 1.39 5.49 0.97
C LEU A 11 2.20 6.03 2.16
N LYS A 12 3.50 6.28 2.01
CA LYS A 12 4.36 6.87 3.04
C LYS A 12 4.09 8.37 3.25
N GLU A 13 3.74 9.08 2.18
CA GLU A 13 3.46 10.53 2.23
C GLU A 13 2.02 10.84 2.63
N LYS A 14 1.06 9.94 2.35
CA LYS A 14 -0.34 10.12 2.74
C LYS A 14 -0.57 9.80 4.22
N ASN A 15 -1.54 10.50 4.82
CA ASN A 15 -2.09 10.12 6.11
C ASN A 15 -2.95 8.85 5.95
N LEU A 16 -2.62 7.83 6.73
CA LEU A 16 -3.39 6.58 6.80
C LEU A 16 -4.62 6.76 7.71
N PRO A 17 -5.74 6.06 7.44
CA PRO A 17 -5.90 5.00 6.43
C PRO A 17 -6.26 5.51 5.02
N VAL A 18 -5.70 4.88 3.98
CA VAL A 18 -5.95 5.25 2.56
C VAL A 18 -6.70 4.13 1.85
N LYS A 19 -7.77 4.47 1.11
CA LYS A 19 -8.55 3.48 0.35
C LYS A 19 -7.86 3.09 -0.96
N THR A 20 -8.05 1.85 -1.41
CA THR A 20 -7.51 1.36 -2.70
C THR A 20 -7.99 2.21 -3.88
N GLY A 21 -9.26 2.65 -3.85
CA GLY A 21 -9.81 3.54 -4.87
C GLY A 21 -9.16 4.93 -4.90
N GLU A 22 -8.77 5.46 -3.73
CA GLU A 22 -8.04 6.74 -3.65
C GLU A 22 -6.66 6.60 -4.30
N ILE A 23 -5.94 5.51 -4.02
CA ILE A 23 -4.61 5.23 -4.59
C ILE A 23 -4.73 5.09 -6.12
N SER A 24 -5.72 4.33 -6.59
CA SER A 24 -6.01 4.14 -8.01
C SER A 24 -6.28 5.48 -8.71
N ASN A 25 -7.14 6.33 -8.14
CA ASN A 25 -7.45 7.64 -8.71
C ASN A 25 -6.26 8.60 -8.69
N ASN A 26 -5.51 8.67 -7.58
CA ASN A 26 -4.38 9.59 -7.45
C ASN A 26 -3.21 9.23 -8.36
N LEU A 27 -2.94 7.93 -8.54
CA LEU A 27 -1.83 7.45 -9.36
C LEU A 27 -2.22 7.14 -10.80
N ASN A 28 -3.51 7.23 -11.12
CA ASN A 28 -4.10 6.81 -12.40
C ASN A 28 -3.71 5.36 -12.78
N ILE A 29 -3.78 4.46 -11.79
CA ILE A 29 -3.46 3.04 -11.94
C ILE A 29 -4.75 2.25 -11.80
N ASP A 30 -4.91 1.20 -12.61
CA ASP A 30 -6.04 0.29 -12.49
C ASP A 30 -6.17 -0.29 -11.08
N ARG A 31 -7.41 -0.31 -10.56
CA ARG A 31 -7.71 -0.76 -9.20
C ARG A 31 -7.22 -2.19 -8.95
N ASN A 32 -7.34 -3.07 -9.94
CA ASN A 32 -6.91 -4.46 -9.82
C ASN A 32 -5.38 -4.55 -9.68
N THR A 33 -4.66 -3.72 -10.43
CA THR A 33 -3.20 -3.61 -10.34
C THR A 33 -2.75 -3.08 -8.98
N VAL A 34 -3.39 -2.01 -8.48
CA VAL A 34 -3.13 -1.50 -7.14
C VAL A 34 -3.41 -2.58 -6.09
N GLN A 35 -4.54 -3.27 -6.18
CA GLN A 35 -4.92 -4.30 -5.22
C GLN A 35 -3.94 -5.48 -5.21
N LYS A 36 -3.45 -5.94 -6.38
CA LYS A 36 -2.38 -6.94 -6.47
C LYS A 36 -1.12 -6.48 -5.75
N ILE A 37 -0.66 -5.27 -6.04
CA ILE A 37 0.54 -4.68 -5.43
C ILE A 37 0.40 -4.54 -3.91
N LEU A 38 -0.75 -4.04 -3.44
CA LEU A 38 -1.05 -3.93 -2.02
C LEU A 38 -1.04 -5.31 -1.33
N ASN A 39 -1.61 -6.32 -1.98
CA ASN A 39 -1.61 -7.67 -1.43
C ASN A 39 -0.18 -8.24 -1.33
N GLU A 40 0.64 -8.07 -2.36
CA GLU A 40 2.06 -8.43 -2.30
C GLU A 40 2.81 -7.70 -1.17
N LEU A 41 2.64 -6.39 -1.05
CA LEU A 41 3.25 -5.60 0.02
C LEU A 41 2.76 -6.04 1.41
N SER A 42 1.51 -6.49 1.51
CA SER A 42 0.95 -7.02 2.76
C SER A 42 1.53 -8.38 3.10
N LEU A 43 1.79 -9.24 2.10
CA LEU A 43 2.47 -10.53 2.27
C LEU A 43 3.93 -10.33 2.68
N GLU A 44 4.59 -9.30 2.16
CA GLU A 44 5.92 -8.86 2.57
C GLU A 44 5.95 -8.18 3.95
N ASN A 45 4.81 -8.11 4.66
CA ASN A 45 4.63 -7.39 5.93
C ASN A 45 4.98 -5.88 5.88
N LYS A 46 5.11 -5.30 4.68
CA LYS A 46 5.42 -3.88 4.50
C LYS A 46 4.22 -2.97 4.75
N ILE A 47 3.00 -3.49 4.59
CA ILE A 47 1.76 -2.75 4.84
C ILE A 47 0.74 -3.64 5.52
N LYS A 48 -0.23 -3.02 6.20
CA LYS A 48 -1.40 -3.71 6.75
C LYS A 48 -2.66 -3.27 6.04
N LEU A 49 -3.36 -4.22 5.46
CA LEU A 49 -4.67 -4.01 4.86
C LEU A 49 -5.78 -4.26 5.89
N ASP A 50 -6.91 -3.59 5.69
CA ASP A 50 -8.14 -3.88 6.42
C ASP A 50 -8.70 -5.26 6.04
N ARG A 51 -9.56 -5.84 6.90
CA ARG A 51 -10.17 -7.17 6.64
C ARG A 51 -10.92 -7.24 5.30
N CYS A 52 -11.46 -6.12 4.82
CA CYS A 52 -12.11 -6.05 3.52
C CYS A 52 -11.17 -5.74 2.36
N PHE A 53 -9.85 -5.71 2.58
CA PHE A 53 -8.78 -5.46 1.58
C PHE A 53 -8.95 -4.17 0.76
N ASN A 54 -9.76 -3.22 1.26
CA ASN A 54 -10.19 -2.04 0.51
C ASN A 54 -9.50 -0.75 0.96
N LYS A 55 -8.72 -0.83 2.04
CA LYS A 55 -7.94 0.28 2.59
C LYS A 55 -6.66 -0.22 3.25
N VAL A 56 -5.61 0.57 3.12
CA VAL A 56 -4.34 0.42 3.84
C VAL A 56 -4.50 1.13 5.18
N LEU A 57 -4.31 0.37 6.26
CA LEU A 57 -4.42 0.86 7.64
C LEU A 57 -3.08 1.36 8.17
N TYR A 58 -2.01 0.67 7.80
CA TYR A 58 -0.67 0.94 8.29
C TYR A 58 0.35 0.64 7.21
N VAL A 59 1.43 1.42 7.19
CA VAL A 59 2.60 1.18 6.34
C VAL A 59 3.76 1.03 7.30
N GLU A 60 4.38 -0.15 7.29
CA GLU A 60 5.55 -0.39 8.08
C GLU A 60 6.70 0.40 7.47
N LYS A 61 7.08 1.49 8.14
CA LYS A 61 8.36 2.15 7.88
C LYS A 61 9.42 1.19 8.38
N GLY A 62 9.97 0.37 7.48
CA GLY A 62 10.99 -0.65 7.73
C GLY A 62 11.70 -0.44 9.06
N GLY A 63 11.20 -1.11 10.08
CA GLY A 63 11.85 -1.23 11.36
C GLY A 63 12.63 -2.52 11.30
N ASP A 64 13.93 -2.42 11.52
CA ASP A 64 14.79 -3.50 12.02
C ASP A 64 13.97 -4.63 12.63
N ASN A 65 13.95 -5.80 11.98
CA ASN A 65 13.75 -7.05 12.71
C ASN A 65 15.03 -7.31 13.50
N GLY A 66 15.20 -6.54 14.57
CA GLY A 66 16.05 -6.93 15.67
C GLY A 66 15.34 -8.03 16.45
N ARG A 67 15.71 -9.29 16.18
CA ARG A 67 15.79 -10.33 17.21
C ARG A 67 16.70 -11.48 16.79
#